data_AF-A0A7Y3U141-F1
#
_entry.id   AF-A0A7Y3U141-F1
#
_cell.length_a   1.000
_cell.length_b   1.000
_cell.length_c   1.000
_cell.angle_alpha   90.00
_cell.angle_beta   90.00
_cell.angle_gamma   90.00
#
_symmetry.space_group_name_H-M   'P 1'
#
loop_
_entity.id
_entity.type
_entity.pdbx_description
1 polymer ?
#
loop_
_entity_poly.entity_id
_entity_poly.type
_entity_poly.pdbx_seq_one_letter_code
_entity_poly.pdbx_strand_id
1 'polypeptide(L)'
;MKKTGLMRITACCLFVVAAVGMSDVWKDNIVLAKEGIESKHSAESTPTRSLMRVISSHTSRILEAIMDGDHDAVIKESYAVAESSQAIMKNFFPEGGQVGEWFKETGKDPKNAEDVQTVKKEFEKYMKTVADAAKNVAETSKKHNIVETYKSLDAMLKNACFTCHETARPKWPEWPEWMKITGG
;
A
#
# COMPACT_ATOMS: atom_id res chain seq x y z
N MET A 1 18.79 -16.19 45.53
CA MET A 1 17.66 -15.99 44.58
C MET A 1 17.51 -14.52 44.16
N LYS A 2 18.52 -13.90 43.51
CA LYS A 2 18.44 -12.48 43.05
C LYS A 2 18.89 -12.23 41.60
N LYS A 3 19.51 -13.21 40.92
CA LYS A 3 20.07 -13.04 39.57
C LYS A 3 19.09 -13.35 38.41
N THR A 4 18.07 -14.16 38.65
CA THR A 4 17.08 -14.54 37.62
C THR A 4 16.00 -13.49 37.39
N GLY A 5 15.70 -12.66 38.40
CA GLY A 5 14.77 -11.53 38.27
C GLY A 5 15.35 -10.37 37.44
N LEU A 6 16.65 -10.10 37.59
CA LEU A 6 17.30 -9.00 36.88
C LEU A 6 17.38 -9.26 35.36
N MET A 7 17.71 -10.49 34.93
CA MET A 7 17.72 -10.86 33.50
C MET A 7 16.34 -10.76 32.84
N ARG A 8 15.26 -11.09 33.57
CA ARG A 8 13.89 -10.97 33.04
C ARG A 8 13.47 -9.52 32.84
N ILE A 9 13.85 -8.63 33.75
CA ILE A 9 13.53 -7.20 33.64
C ILE A 9 14.29 -6.57 32.47
N THR A 10 15.58 -6.89 32.30
CA THR A 10 16.37 -6.36 31.17
C THR A 10 15.87 -6.86 29.81
N ALA A 11 15.43 -8.12 29.71
CA ALA A 11 14.84 -8.67 28.48
C ALA A 11 13.49 -8.01 28.13
N CYS A 12 12.65 -7.71 29.13
CA CYS A 12 11.40 -6.97 28.91
C CYS A 12 11.63 -5.53 28.46
N CYS A 13 12.65 -4.84 29.00
CA CYS A 13 12.97 -3.47 28.59
C CYS A 13 13.45 -3.39 27.14
N LEU A 14 14.26 -4.35 26.67
CA LEU A 14 14.71 -4.39 25.27
C LEU A 14 13.56 -4.67 24.29
N PHE A 15 12.57 -5.47 24.69
CA PHE A 15 11.37 -5.71 23.88
C PHE A 15 10.49 -4.46 23.74
N VAL A 16 10.37 -3.65 24.80
CA VAL A 16 9.61 -2.39 24.76
C VAL A 16 10.29 -1.36 23.86
N VAL A 17 11.63 -1.26 23.89
CA VAL A 17 12.36 -0.32 23.00
C VAL A 17 12.23 -0.73 21.53
N ALA A 18 12.27 -2.04 21.21
CA ALA A 18 12.05 -2.54 19.85
C ALA A 18 10.61 -2.31 19.36
N ALA A 19 9.62 -2.46 20.23
CA ALA A 19 8.21 -2.21 19.89
C ALA A 19 7.91 -0.71 19.68
N VAL A 20 8.55 0.18 20.46
CA VAL A 20 8.40 1.63 20.29
C VAL A 20 9.05 2.09 18.98
N GLY A 21 10.22 1.57 18.62
CA GLY A 21 10.87 1.88 17.34
C GLY A 21 10.04 1.50 16.12
N MET A 22 9.28 0.40 16.17
CA MET A 22 8.35 0.04 15.08
C MET A 22 7.09 0.91 15.05
N SER A 23 6.66 1.46 16.20
CA SER A 23 5.53 2.39 16.26
C SER A 23 5.88 3.80 15.76
N ASP A 24 7.15 4.22 15.89
CA ASP A 24 7.61 5.54 15.45
C ASP A 24 7.87 5.58 13.94
N VAL A 25 8.33 4.48 13.32
CA VAL A 25 8.36 4.33 11.84
C VAL A 25 6.96 4.50 11.22
N TRP A 26 5.91 4.17 11.98
CA TRP A 26 4.53 4.38 11.53
C TRP A 26 4.01 5.81 11.75
N LYS A 27 4.55 6.54 12.73
CA LYS A 27 4.18 7.94 13.03
C LYS A 27 4.90 8.95 12.15
N ASP A 28 6.15 8.70 11.76
CA ASP A 28 6.91 9.69 10.98
C ASP A 28 6.41 9.85 9.54
N ASN A 29 5.70 8.85 8.99
CA ASN A 29 5.01 8.99 7.70
C ASN A 29 3.68 9.76 7.80
N ILE A 30 3.22 10.15 9.00
CA ILE A 30 1.95 10.87 9.22
C ILE A 30 2.16 12.40 9.29
N VAL A 31 3.39 12.90 9.38
CA VAL A 31 3.64 14.33 9.69
C VAL A 31 3.64 15.27 8.46
N LEU A 32 3.63 14.77 7.23
CA LEU A 32 3.63 15.63 6.03
C LEU A 32 2.25 16.01 5.47
N ALA A 33 1.15 15.59 6.10
CA ALA A 33 -0.20 15.85 5.59
C ALA A 33 -0.97 16.97 6.33
N LYS A 34 -0.32 17.69 7.26
CA LYS A 34 -1.04 18.51 8.25
C LYS A 34 -1.58 19.86 7.76
N GLU A 35 -1.31 20.31 6.54
CA GLU A 35 -1.81 21.62 6.08
C GLU A 35 -2.46 21.54 4.70
N GLY A 36 -3.80 21.51 4.69
CA GLY A 36 -4.62 22.05 3.59
C GLY A 36 -5.47 21.08 2.77
N ILE A 37 -5.14 19.78 2.72
CA ILE A 37 -5.85 18.82 1.82
C ILE A 37 -6.65 17.75 2.60
N GLU A 38 -6.29 17.46 3.86
CA GLU A 38 -6.88 16.35 4.63
C GLU A 38 -8.38 16.50 4.97
N SER A 39 -8.91 17.72 5.04
CA SER A 39 -10.28 17.94 5.55
C SER A 39 -11.39 17.48 4.60
N LYS A 40 -11.10 17.19 3.32
CA LYS A 40 -12.09 16.66 2.35
C LYS A 40 -12.08 15.15 2.18
N HIS A 41 -11.18 14.43 2.86
CA HIS A 41 -11.04 12.98 2.75
C HIS A 41 -11.13 12.25 4.11
N SER A 42 -11.81 12.87 5.08
CA SER A 42 -12.03 12.36 6.45
C SER A 42 -13.07 11.24 6.53
N ALA A 43 -13.10 10.33 5.56
CA ALA A 43 -13.74 9.04 5.76
C ALA A 43 -12.88 8.26 6.78
N GLU A 44 -13.52 7.71 7.82
CA GLU A 44 -12.88 6.86 8.83
C GLU A 44 -11.90 5.89 8.17
N SER A 45 -10.72 5.70 8.76
CA SER A 45 -9.69 4.85 8.17
C SER A 45 -10.14 3.40 8.16
N THR A 46 -10.71 2.94 7.05
CA THR A 46 -10.99 1.52 6.86
C THR A 46 -9.67 0.75 6.83
N PRO A 47 -9.62 -0.51 7.31
CA PRO A 47 -8.45 -1.38 7.17
C PRO A 47 -7.92 -1.42 5.73
N THR A 48 -8.86 -1.35 4.77
CA THR A 48 -8.61 -1.20 3.34
C THR A 48 -7.76 0.01 2.98
N ARG A 49 -8.14 1.19 3.49
CA ARG A 49 -7.41 2.44 3.25
C ARG A 49 -6.03 2.42 3.89
N SER A 50 -5.91 1.85 5.08
CA SER A 50 -4.62 1.72 5.78
C SER A 50 -3.63 0.87 4.98
N LEU A 51 -4.05 -0.31 4.50
CA LEU A 51 -3.18 -1.19 3.74
C LEU A 51 -2.83 -0.62 2.35
N MET A 52 -3.76 0.07 1.69
CA MET A 52 -3.45 0.76 0.44
C MET A 52 -2.46 1.92 0.62
N ARG A 53 -2.44 2.57 1.80
CA ARG A 53 -1.40 3.56 2.14
C ARG A 53 -0.02 2.93 2.24
N VAL A 54 0.09 1.68 2.70
CA VAL A 54 1.38 0.95 2.74
C VAL A 54 1.91 0.74 1.32
N ILE A 55 1.07 0.23 0.40
CA ILE A 55 1.45 0.10 -1.02
C ILE A 55 1.84 1.46 -1.62
N SER A 56 1.05 2.50 -1.35
CA SER A 56 1.33 3.86 -1.83
C SER A 56 2.67 4.39 -1.32
N SER A 57 3.00 4.14 -0.05
CA SER A 57 4.26 4.59 0.56
C SER A 57 5.48 3.88 -0.03
N HIS A 58 5.40 2.56 -0.26
CA HIS A 58 6.48 1.85 -0.95
C HIS A 58 6.61 2.32 -2.40
N THR A 59 5.48 2.56 -3.08
CA THR A 59 5.47 3.05 -4.47
C THR A 59 6.12 4.43 -4.60
N SER A 60 5.89 5.36 -3.66
CA SER A 60 6.57 6.65 -3.67
C SER A 60 8.07 6.52 -3.42
N ARG A 61 8.49 5.61 -2.53
CA ARG A 61 9.91 5.33 -2.28
C ARG A 61 10.62 4.70 -3.48
N ILE A 62 9.92 3.91 -4.30
CA ILE A 62 10.47 3.43 -5.58
C ILE A 62 10.78 4.63 -6.48
N LEU A 63 9.87 5.59 -6.63
CA LEU A 63 10.11 6.77 -7.46
C LEU A 63 11.29 7.59 -6.93
N GLU A 64 11.32 7.86 -5.62
CA GLU A 64 12.43 8.58 -4.96
C GLU A 64 13.76 7.89 -5.24
N ALA A 65 13.85 6.58 -5.00
CA ALA A 65 15.05 5.80 -5.26
C ALA A 65 15.47 5.79 -6.75
N ILE A 66 14.52 5.78 -7.69
CA ILE A 66 14.81 5.95 -9.12
C ILE A 66 15.47 7.32 -9.38
N MET A 67 14.93 8.39 -8.78
CA MET A 67 15.46 9.75 -8.96
C MET A 67 16.86 9.91 -8.37
N ASP A 68 17.14 9.21 -7.27
CA ASP A 68 18.45 9.21 -6.61
C ASP A 68 19.45 8.23 -7.27
N GLY A 69 18.98 7.36 -8.18
CA GLY A 69 19.79 6.30 -8.78
C GLY A 69 20.13 5.14 -7.84
N ASP A 70 19.39 4.99 -6.73
CA ASP A 70 19.56 3.92 -5.76
C ASP A 70 18.83 2.63 -6.22
N HIS A 71 19.56 1.80 -6.98
CA HIS A 71 19.02 0.55 -7.52
C HIS A 71 18.62 -0.47 -6.45
N ASP A 72 19.34 -0.52 -5.32
CA ASP A 72 19.06 -1.47 -4.23
C ASP A 72 17.77 -1.09 -3.50
N ALA A 73 17.58 0.21 -3.24
CA ALA A 73 16.32 0.71 -2.68
C ALA A 73 15.14 0.47 -3.64
N VAL A 74 15.32 0.67 -4.95
CA VAL A 74 14.28 0.33 -5.93
C VAL A 74 13.88 -1.14 -5.84
N ILE A 75 14.84 -2.06 -5.80
CA ILE A 75 14.58 -3.50 -5.72
C ILE A 75 13.84 -3.85 -4.42
N LYS A 76 14.34 -3.34 -3.29
CA LYS A 76 13.75 -3.57 -1.97
C LYS A 76 12.30 -3.10 -1.89
N GLU A 77 12.04 -1.85 -2.26
CA GLU A 77 10.71 -1.25 -2.13
C GLU A 77 9.73 -1.86 -3.15
N SER A 78 10.22 -2.27 -4.33
CA SER A 78 9.42 -3.02 -5.32
C SER A 78 8.96 -4.38 -4.81
N TYR A 79 9.82 -5.15 -4.13
CA TYR A 79 9.39 -6.39 -3.49
C TYR A 79 8.45 -6.14 -2.32
N ALA A 80 8.64 -5.06 -1.54
CA ALA A 80 7.72 -4.67 -0.47
C ALA A 80 6.30 -4.34 -1.00
N VAL A 81 6.18 -3.71 -2.17
CA VAL A 81 4.89 -3.56 -2.86
C VAL A 81 4.28 -4.93 -3.18
N ALA A 82 5.05 -5.83 -3.78
CA ALA A 82 4.55 -7.16 -4.16
C ALA A 82 4.08 -7.99 -2.95
N GLU A 83 4.82 -7.96 -1.84
CA GLU A 83 4.45 -8.60 -0.58
C GLU A 83 3.19 -7.98 0.04
N SER A 84 3.12 -6.64 0.05
CA SER A 84 1.96 -5.91 0.57
C SER A 84 0.68 -6.23 -0.21
N SER A 85 0.77 -6.35 -1.55
CA SER A 85 -0.35 -6.76 -2.40
C SER A 85 -0.88 -8.16 -2.05
N GLN A 86 0.02 -9.10 -1.71
CA GLN A 86 -0.38 -10.44 -1.26
C GLN A 86 -0.99 -10.43 0.15
N ALA A 87 -0.42 -9.64 1.07
CA ALA A 87 -0.92 -9.51 2.44
C ALA A 87 -2.33 -8.89 2.46
N ILE A 88 -2.61 -7.94 1.58
CA ILE A 88 -3.93 -7.31 1.43
C ILE A 88 -5.03 -8.34 1.14
N MET A 89 -4.77 -9.28 0.23
CA MET A 89 -5.76 -10.32 -0.12
C MET A 89 -6.22 -11.11 1.11
N LYS A 90 -5.27 -11.51 1.97
CA LYS A 90 -5.55 -12.28 3.19
C LYS A 90 -6.36 -11.50 4.22
N ASN A 91 -6.16 -10.17 4.29
CA ASN A 91 -6.88 -9.32 5.23
C ASN A 91 -8.31 -9.01 4.78
N PHE A 92 -8.53 -8.87 3.48
CA PHE A 92 -9.86 -8.52 2.94
C PHE A 92 -10.74 -9.74 2.76
N PHE A 93 -10.14 -10.88 2.41
CA PHE A 93 -10.83 -12.13 2.13
C PHE A 93 -10.22 -13.29 2.95
N PRO A 94 -10.36 -13.26 4.28
CA PRO A 94 -9.80 -14.29 5.16
C PRO A 94 -10.40 -15.67 4.84
N GLU A 95 -9.56 -16.70 4.85
CA GLU A 95 -10.02 -18.09 4.66
C GLU A 95 -10.93 -18.52 5.83
N GLY A 96 -12.14 -18.99 5.52
CA GLY A 96 -13.12 -19.40 6.54
C GLY A 96 -13.69 -18.25 7.38
N GLY A 97 -13.35 -17.00 7.07
CA GLY A 97 -13.84 -15.80 7.77
C GLY A 97 -14.91 -15.04 6.98
N GLN A 98 -15.57 -14.10 7.65
CA GLN A 98 -16.50 -13.16 7.01
C GLN A 98 -15.73 -11.94 6.48
N VAL A 99 -16.18 -11.43 5.34
CA VAL A 99 -15.69 -10.14 4.81
C VAL A 99 -16.10 -9.00 5.74
N GLY A 100 -15.23 -7.99 5.86
CA GLY A 100 -15.46 -6.83 6.71
C GLY A 100 -16.53 -5.88 6.16
N GLU A 101 -16.88 -4.84 6.93
CA GLU A 101 -17.91 -3.86 6.56
C GLU A 101 -17.63 -3.13 5.23
N TRP A 102 -16.36 -3.00 4.86
CA TRP A 102 -15.93 -2.44 3.57
C TRP A 102 -16.63 -3.11 2.38
N PHE A 103 -17.01 -4.38 2.51
CA PHE A 103 -17.66 -5.12 1.43
C PHE A 103 -19.01 -4.52 1.04
N LYS A 104 -19.72 -3.87 1.98
CA LYS A 104 -21.00 -3.19 1.71
C LYS A 104 -20.84 -2.09 0.65
N GLU A 105 -19.67 -1.46 0.55
CA GLU A 105 -19.36 -0.40 -0.42
C GLU A 105 -19.37 -0.92 -1.87
N THR A 106 -19.25 -2.23 -2.06
CA THR A 106 -19.32 -2.87 -3.39
C THR A 106 -20.76 -3.01 -3.92
N GLY A 107 -21.77 -2.76 -3.08
CA GLY A 107 -23.18 -2.97 -3.41
C GLY A 107 -23.61 -4.44 -3.46
N LYS A 108 -22.75 -5.37 -3.01
CA LYS A 108 -22.95 -6.82 -3.02
C LYS A 108 -23.31 -7.36 -1.63
N ASP A 109 -23.97 -8.52 -1.56
CA ASP A 109 -24.34 -9.11 -0.27
C ASP A 109 -23.15 -9.87 0.36
N PRO A 110 -22.62 -9.44 1.53
CA PRO A 110 -21.52 -10.12 2.20
C PRO A 110 -21.85 -11.53 2.71
N LYS A 111 -23.15 -11.89 2.79
CA LYS A 111 -23.60 -13.24 3.16
C LYS A 111 -23.80 -14.16 1.95
N ASN A 112 -23.80 -13.61 0.74
CA ASN A 112 -23.88 -14.38 -0.49
C ASN A 112 -22.48 -14.82 -0.92
N ALA A 113 -22.23 -16.14 -0.89
CA ALA A 113 -20.92 -16.70 -1.21
C ALA A 113 -20.48 -16.42 -2.66
N GLU A 114 -21.41 -16.36 -3.61
CA GLU A 114 -21.10 -16.07 -5.02
C GLU A 114 -20.68 -14.61 -5.22
N ASP A 115 -21.36 -13.69 -4.55
CA ASP A 115 -21.02 -12.27 -4.54
C ASP A 115 -19.63 -12.03 -3.92
N VAL A 116 -19.38 -12.63 -2.74
CA VAL A 116 -18.06 -12.56 -2.08
C VAL A 116 -16.96 -13.14 -2.99
N GLN A 117 -17.22 -14.28 -3.62
CA GLN A 117 -16.25 -14.91 -4.51
C GLN A 117 -15.99 -14.10 -5.78
N THR A 118 -17.00 -13.39 -6.30
CA THR A 118 -16.86 -12.52 -7.48
C THR A 118 -15.95 -11.34 -7.17
N VAL A 119 -16.25 -10.58 -6.12
CA VAL A 119 -15.44 -9.44 -5.70
C VAL A 119 -14.02 -9.89 -5.34
N LYS A 120 -13.87 -11.05 -4.67
CA LYS A 120 -12.56 -11.62 -4.36
C LYS A 120 -11.72 -11.85 -5.62
N LYS A 121 -12.28 -12.50 -6.64
CA LYS A 121 -11.57 -12.79 -7.89
C LYS A 121 -11.16 -11.52 -8.63
N GLU A 122 -12.03 -10.51 -8.67
CA GLU A 122 -11.69 -9.22 -9.29
C GLU A 122 -10.56 -8.52 -8.55
N PHE A 123 -10.65 -8.47 -7.21
CA PHE A 123 -9.62 -7.86 -6.38
C PHE A 123 -8.29 -8.61 -6.47
N GLU A 124 -8.32 -9.93 -6.50
CA GLU A 124 -7.14 -10.79 -6.67
C GLU A 124 -6.45 -10.52 -8.02
N LYS A 125 -7.23 -10.38 -9.10
CA LYS A 125 -6.69 -10.02 -10.42
C LYS A 125 -5.93 -8.69 -10.36
N TYR A 126 -6.51 -7.65 -9.76
CA TYR A 126 -5.84 -6.35 -9.63
C TYR A 126 -4.58 -6.43 -8.77
N MET A 127 -4.64 -7.08 -7.60
CA MET A 127 -3.49 -7.20 -6.70
C MET A 127 -2.36 -8.04 -7.33
N LYS A 128 -2.71 -9.07 -8.11
CA LYS A 128 -1.73 -9.83 -8.88
C LYS A 128 -1.04 -8.96 -9.94
N THR A 129 -1.79 -8.15 -10.68
CA THR A 129 -1.22 -7.22 -11.66
C THR A 129 -0.25 -6.23 -11.00
N VAL A 130 -0.60 -5.67 -9.83
CA VAL A 130 0.31 -4.78 -9.07
C VAL A 130 1.57 -5.53 -8.64
N ALA A 131 1.43 -6.73 -8.05
CA ALA A 131 2.57 -7.50 -7.55
C ALA A 131 3.52 -7.94 -8.67
N ASP A 132 2.99 -8.41 -9.81
CA ASP A 132 3.79 -8.86 -10.94
C ASP A 132 4.51 -7.67 -11.62
N ALA A 133 3.83 -6.52 -11.75
CA ALA A 133 4.44 -5.30 -12.29
C ALA A 133 5.53 -4.73 -11.36
N ALA A 134 5.33 -4.75 -10.04
CA ALA A 134 6.34 -4.34 -9.08
C ALA A 134 7.59 -5.22 -9.15
N LYS A 135 7.42 -6.55 -9.26
CA LYS A 135 8.56 -7.46 -9.51
C LYS A 135 9.29 -7.11 -10.80
N ASN A 136 8.57 -6.75 -11.87
CA ASN A 136 9.20 -6.33 -13.12
C ASN A 136 10.04 -5.04 -12.96
N VAL A 137 9.61 -4.09 -12.11
CA VAL A 137 10.42 -2.92 -11.76
C VAL A 137 11.72 -3.34 -11.09
N ALA A 138 11.65 -4.27 -10.12
CA ALA A 138 12.83 -4.81 -9.45
C ALA A 138 13.79 -5.50 -10.45
N GLU A 139 13.28 -6.37 -11.32
CA GLU A 139 14.11 -7.05 -12.33
C GLU A 139 14.73 -6.07 -13.34
N THR A 140 14.03 -5.00 -13.68
CA THR A 140 14.56 -3.95 -14.56
C THR A 140 15.66 -3.15 -13.86
N SER A 141 15.49 -2.82 -12.57
CA SER A 141 16.48 -2.10 -11.78
C SER A 141 17.82 -2.84 -11.65
N LYS A 142 17.79 -4.18 -11.59
CA LYS A 142 19.01 -5.02 -11.59
C LYS A 142 19.94 -4.79 -12.80
N LYS A 143 19.40 -4.25 -13.90
CA LYS A 143 20.17 -3.88 -15.10
C LYS A 143 20.88 -2.53 -14.98
N HIS A 144 20.72 -1.83 -13.85
CA HIS A 144 21.30 -0.51 -13.58
C HIS A 144 20.92 0.55 -14.62
N ASN A 145 19.70 0.45 -15.17
CA ASN A 145 19.18 1.37 -16.17
C ASN A 145 18.02 2.18 -15.60
N ILE A 146 18.30 3.38 -15.10
CA ILE A 146 17.31 4.25 -14.45
C ILE A 146 16.15 4.61 -15.38
N VAL A 147 16.42 4.86 -16.67
CA VAL A 147 15.38 5.24 -17.65
C VAL A 147 14.42 4.07 -17.92
N GLU A 148 14.95 2.86 -18.11
CA GLU A 148 14.12 1.65 -18.29
C GLU A 148 13.34 1.32 -17.01
N THR A 149 13.97 1.51 -15.84
CA THR A 149 13.34 1.30 -14.54
C THR A 149 12.18 2.25 -14.31
N TYR A 150 12.36 3.54 -14.61
CA TYR A 150 11.27 4.54 -14.59
C TYR A 150 10.13 4.16 -15.54
N LYS A 151 10.43 3.75 -16.78
CA LYS A 151 9.41 3.29 -17.72
C LYS A 151 8.63 2.08 -17.19
N SER A 152 9.30 1.16 -16.50
CA SER A 152 8.64 0.04 -15.84
C SER A 152 7.72 0.51 -14.70
N LEU A 153 8.14 1.50 -13.90
CA LEU A 153 7.31 2.08 -12.85
C LEU A 153 6.08 2.80 -13.44
N ASP A 154 6.27 3.63 -14.46
CA ASP A 154 5.18 4.33 -15.17
C ASP A 154 4.16 3.33 -15.74
N ALA A 155 4.63 2.23 -16.35
CA ALA A 155 3.77 1.16 -16.83
C ALA A 155 2.99 0.47 -15.70
N MET A 156 3.61 0.25 -14.54
CA MET A 156 2.93 -0.28 -13.35
C MET A 156 1.80 0.66 -12.90
N LEU A 157 2.07 1.96 -12.80
CA LEU A 157 1.08 2.96 -12.36
C LEU A 157 -0.13 3.00 -13.31
N LYS A 158 0.12 3.10 -14.62
CA LYS A 158 -0.93 3.17 -15.64
C LYS A 158 -1.77 1.91 -15.71
N ASN A 159 -1.12 0.75 -15.81
CA ASN A 159 -1.80 -0.50 -16.15
C ASN A 159 -2.31 -1.27 -14.93
N ALA A 160 -1.85 -0.95 -13.73
CA ALA A 160 -2.28 -1.62 -12.50
C ALA A 160 -3.05 -0.66 -11.59
N CYS A 161 -2.41 0.41 -11.13
CA CYS A 161 -2.99 1.30 -10.13
C CYS A 161 -4.16 2.12 -10.68
N PHE A 162 -3.97 2.80 -11.81
CA PHE A 162 -4.99 3.67 -12.38
C PHE A 162 -6.15 2.90 -12.98
N THR A 163 -5.90 1.78 -13.68
CA THR A 163 -6.96 0.91 -14.19
C THR A 163 -7.90 0.42 -13.07
N CYS A 164 -7.35 0.04 -11.92
CA CYS A 164 -8.16 -0.33 -10.75
C CYS A 164 -8.93 0.89 -10.19
N HIS A 165 -8.25 2.02 -10.00
CA HIS A 165 -8.87 3.21 -9.42
C HIS A 165 -9.99 3.79 -10.30
N GLU A 166 -9.84 3.81 -11.61
CA GLU A 166 -10.89 4.28 -12.54
C GLU A 166 -12.15 3.42 -12.51
N THR A 167 -11.98 2.12 -12.26
CA THR A 167 -13.10 1.16 -12.24
C THR A 167 -13.77 1.10 -10.87
N ALA A 168 -12.97 1.11 -9.80
CA ALA A 168 -13.41 0.72 -8.47
C ALA A 168 -13.53 1.88 -7.47
N ARG A 169 -12.96 3.06 -7.76
CA ARG A 169 -13.11 4.23 -6.86
C ARG A 169 -14.17 5.19 -7.38
N PRO A 170 -14.88 5.89 -6.47
CA PRO A 170 -15.66 7.05 -6.85
C PRO A 170 -14.79 8.01 -7.66
N LYS A 171 -15.34 8.56 -8.75
CA LYS A 171 -14.65 9.57 -9.54
C LYS A 171 -14.23 10.71 -8.63
N TRP A 172 -13.00 11.17 -8.79
CA TRP A 172 -12.54 12.38 -8.13
C TRP A 172 -13.50 13.53 -8.45
N PRO A 173 -13.83 14.39 -7.47
CA PRO A 173 -14.57 15.61 -7.77
C PRO A 173 -13.81 16.37 -8.86
N GLU A 174 -14.54 16.96 -9.81
CA GLU A 174 -13.90 17.72 -10.87
C GLU A 174 -12.98 18.78 -10.27
N TRP A 175 -11.76 18.86 -10.81
CA TRP A 175 -10.83 19.92 -10.46
C TRP A 175 -11.48 21.28 -10.76
N PRO A 176 -11.27 22.31 -9.93
CA PRO A 176 -11.62 23.67 -10.29
C PRO A 176 -10.96 24.05 -11.63
N GLU A 177 -11.63 24.85 -12.45
CA GLU A 177 -11.15 25.23 -13.80
C GLU A 177 -9.71 25.77 -13.81
N TRP A 178 -9.30 26.49 -12.75
CA TRP A 178 -7.94 27.02 -12.66
C TRP A 178 -6.84 25.93 -12.50
N MET A 179 -7.15 24.77 -11.93
CA MET A 179 -6.23 23.62 -11.88
C MET A 179 -6.23 22.85 -13.20
N LYS A 180 -7.35 22.82 -13.94
CA LYS A 180 -7.40 22.19 -15.27
C LYS A 180 -6.46 22.88 -16.27
N ILE A 181 -6.32 24.21 -16.18
CA ILE A 181 -5.43 25.01 -17.05
C ILE A 181 -3.95 24.65 -16.85
N THR A 182 -3.57 24.09 -15.69
CA THR A 182 -2.17 23.78 -15.35
C THR A 182 -1.81 22.30 -15.45
N GLY A 183 -2.71 21.46 -15.98
CA GLY A 183 -2.43 20.05 -16.30
C GLY A 183 -2.76 19.05 -15.18
N GLY A 184 -3.80 19.32 -14.38
CA GLY A 184 -4.37 18.34 -13.45
C GLY A 184 -5.10 17.17 -14.11
#